data_AF-A0A8C4VP89-F1
#
_entry.id   AF-A0A8C4VP89-F1
#
_cell.length_a   1.000
_cell.length_b   1.000
_cell.length_c   1.000
_cell.angle_alpha   90.00
_cell.angle_beta   90.00
_cell.angle_gamma   90.00
#
_symmetry.space_group_name_H-M   'P 1'
#
loop_
_entity.id
_entity.type
_entity.pdbx_description
1 polymer ?
#
loop_
_entity_poly.entity_id
_entity_poly.type
_entity_poly.pdbx_seq_one_letter_code
_entity_poly.pdbx_strand_id
1 'polypeptide(L)'
;RLLKAGHLVQIGAKFMFVAGMFVSGCVTILFGMLDRAPDGPIFIGLCFLVRAMDAIGFAAAVTASFSILAKAFPNNIATVMGSLETFTGLGLVLGPPIGGFLFQSFGYEVPFIVLGCIVLILVPLNMYLLPKYDAIATKESFWMLVTLPKVVFLCFTRFSLSACLGFLDPTMSLFVSEKFKLPAGYVGLVFLALALSYSLSSPLLGLLSDKMPRLRKWLLVFGGLLTALSFFLLGPAPILHIESKLWMFVLMLVLYGFSFGMSCIPLFPEMLSCAYENGFEQGLSALGLVSGLCGAMWSLGGFVGPTLGGFLNERLGFEWAATIQGGWALLSGLAIGIFYILEASRRRSSLQTPPGTNEERIHLLASEM
;
A
#
# COMPACT_ATOMS: atom_id res chain seq x y z
N ARG A 1 22.36 19.92 -1.26
CA ARG A 1 21.12 20.74 -1.21
C ARG A 1 19.92 19.85 -1.58
N LEU A 2 19.16 19.42 -0.57
CA LEU A 2 17.69 19.42 -0.53
C LEU A 2 16.89 18.56 -1.55
N LEU A 3 17.12 17.25 -1.61
CA LEU A 3 16.13 16.35 -2.21
C LEU A 3 15.08 15.91 -1.17
N LYS A 4 14.06 16.76 -1.06
CA LYS A 4 12.62 16.47 -0.82
C LYS A 4 12.13 15.64 0.37
N ALA A 5 12.97 15.02 1.19
CA ALA A 5 12.52 14.34 2.42
C ALA A 5 12.36 15.29 3.64
N GLY A 6 12.93 16.49 3.59
CA GLY A 6 12.92 17.46 4.71
C GLY A 6 11.69 18.37 4.82
N HIS A 7 10.74 18.34 3.88
CA HIS A 7 9.58 19.25 3.92
C HIS A 7 8.53 18.84 4.96
N LEU A 8 8.44 17.57 5.34
CA LEU A 8 7.54 17.10 6.39
C LEU A 8 7.92 17.69 7.76
N VAL A 9 9.21 18.02 7.92
CA VAL A 9 9.81 18.56 9.14
C VAL A 9 9.63 20.08 9.28
N GLN A 10 9.59 20.83 8.17
CA GLN A 10 9.42 22.29 8.24
C GLN A 10 7.95 22.73 8.22
N ILE A 11 7.09 21.96 7.56
CA ILE A 11 5.70 22.33 7.31
C ILE A 11 4.77 21.83 8.42
N GLY A 12 5.16 20.78 9.15
CA GLY A 12 4.36 20.15 10.20
C GLY A 12 3.31 19.19 9.63
N ALA A 13 3.19 17.99 10.19
CA ALA A 13 2.33 16.94 9.64
C ALA A 13 0.85 17.35 9.54
N LYS A 14 0.34 18.12 10.52
CA LYS A 14 -1.02 18.65 10.49
C LYS A 14 -1.27 19.57 9.30
N PHE A 15 -0.37 20.53 9.05
CA PHE A 15 -0.52 21.41 7.90
C PHE A 15 -0.40 20.63 6.60
N MET A 16 0.55 19.70 6.50
CA MET A 16 0.71 18.88 5.30
C MET A 16 -0.56 18.07 4.97
N PHE A 17 -1.21 17.50 5.99
CA PHE A 17 -2.49 16.81 5.85
C PHE A 17 -3.60 17.76 5.35
N VAL A 18 -3.78 18.88 6.04
CA VAL A 18 -4.85 19.84 5.77
C VAL A 18 -4.68 20.53 4.40
N ALA A 19 -3.46 20.95 4.07
CA ALA A 19 -3.14 21.54 2.78
C ALA A 19 -3.30 20.52 1.63
N GLY A 20 -2.87 19.27 1.84
CA GLY A 20 -3.06 18.19 0.87
C GLY A 20 -4.54 17.92 0.58
N MET A 21 -5.36 17.83 1.63
CA MET A 21 -6.81 17.68 1.53
C MET A 21 -7.47 18.88 0.84
N PHE A 22 -7.06 20.11 1.17
CA PHE A 22 -7.59 21.31 0.55
C PHE A 22 -7.27 21.36 -0.95
N VAL A 23 -6.03 21.09 -1.34
CA VAL A 23 -5.62 21.03 -2.74
C VAL A 23 -6.39 19.93 -3.48
N SER A 24 -6.46 18.72 -2.93
CA SER A 24 -7.19 17.60 -3.55
C SER A 24 -8.68 17.92 -3.72
N GLY A 25 -9.32 18.53 -2.71
CA GLY A 25 -10.71 18.97 -2.80
C GLY A 25 -10.96 20.00 -3.91
N CYS A 26 -10.16 21.07 -3.96
CA CYS A 26 -10.26 22.09 -5.01
C CYS A 26 -10.01 21.51 -6.41
N VAL A 27 -8.97 20.68 -6.53
CA VAL A 27 -8.55 20.08 -7.80
C VAL A 27 -9.57 19.05 -8.29
N THR A 28 -10.23 18.33 -7.39
CA THR A 28 -11.35 17.42 -7.73
C THR A 28 -12.53 18.19 -8.33
N ILE A 29 -12.90 19.34 -7.75
CA ILE A 29 -13.95 20.21 -8.32
C ILE A 29 -13.53 20.71 -9.70
N LEU A 30 -12.28 21.19 -9.84
CA LEU A 30 -11.74 21.62 -11.12
C LEU A 30 -11.80 20.50 -12.16
N PHE A 31 -11.48 19.25 -11.78
CA PHE A 31 -11.58 18.09 -12.65
C PHE A 31 -13.00 17.89 -13.19
N GLY A 32 -14.04 18.12 -12.38
CA GLY A 32 -15.43 18.08 -12.84
C GLY A 32 -15.78 19.18 -13.85
N MET A 33 -15.10 20.32 -13.82
CA MET A 33 -15.32 21.45 -14.74
C MET A 33 -14.52 21.35 -16.05
N LEU A 34 -13.64 20.35 -16.18
CA LEU A 34 -12.78 20.20 -17.36
C LEU A 34 -13.58 19.89 -18.63
N ASP A 35 -14.80 19.38 -18.52
CA ASP A 35 -15.71 19.16 -19.66
C ASP A 35 -16.08 20.46 -20.40
N ARG A 36 -15.84 21.62 -19.78
CA ARG A 36 -16.05 22.95 -20.41
C ARG A 36 -14.81 23.47 -21.14
N ALA A 37 -13.68 22.77 -21.05
CA ALA A 37 -12.46 23.15 -21.75
C ALA A 37 -12.54 22.78 -23.25
N PRO A 38 -11.87 23.53 -24.13
CA PRO A 38 -11.87 23.22 -25.56
C PRO A 38 -11.25 21.85 -25.85
N ASP A 39 -11.90 21.12 -26.76
CA ASP A 39 -11.49 19.79 -27.20
C ASP A 39 -10.06 19.77 -27.76
N GLY A 40 -9.40 18.61 -27.63
CA GLY A 40 -8.09 18.36 -28.22
C GLY A 40 -6.93 18.49 -27.23
N PRO A 41 -5.73 18.94 -27.68
CA PRO A 41 -4.52 18.93 -26.86
C PRO A 41 -4.62 19.74 -25.56
N ILE A 42 -5.44 20.78 -25.55
CA ILE A 42 -5.64 21.67 -24.39
C ILE A 42 -6.35 20.92 -23.27
N PHE A 43 -7.44 20.21 -23.57
CA PHE A 43 -8.14 19.35 -22.61
C PHE A 43 -7.21 18.29 -22.01
N ILE A 44 -6.41 17.63 -22.85
CA ILE A 44 -5.44 16.61 -22.40
C ILE A 44 -4.39 17.24 -21.48
N GLY A 45 -3.83 18.39 -21.85
CA GLY A 45 -2.87 19.12 -21.04
C GLY A 45 -3.42 19.52 -19.66
N LEU A 46 -4.66 20.01 -19.62
CA LEU A 46 -5.35 20.34 -18.38
C LEU A 46 -5.62 19.10 -17.53
N CYS A 47 -6.03 17.97 -18.14
CA CYS A 47 -6.21 16.70 -17.43
C CYS A 47 -4.93 16.27 -16.70
N PHE A 48 -3.79 16.31 -17.40
CA PHE A 48 -2.50 15.97 -16.80
C PHE A 48 -2.12 16.91 -15.66
N LEU A 49 -2.34 18.22 -15.83
CA LEU A 49 -2.03 19.21 -14.81
C LEU A 49 -2.88 19.00 -13.55
N VAL A 50 -4.20 18.87 -13.71
CA VAL A 50 -5.14 18.65 -12.59
C VAL A 50 -4.84 17.32 -11.90
N ARG A 51 -4.60 16.23 -12.65
CA ARG A 51 -4.23 14.93 -12.04
C ARG A 51 -2.89 14.97 -11.32
N ALA A 52 -1.90 15.69 -11.84
CA ALA A 52 -0.61 15.84 -11.16
C ALA A 52 -0.77 16.63 -9.85
N MET A 53 -1.56 17.70 -9.85
CA MET A 53 -1.84 18.48 -8.63
C MET A 53 -2.59 17.66 -7.59
N ASP A 54 -3.61 16.90 -8.01
CA ASP A 54 -4.37 16.02 -7.12
C ASP A 54 -3.47 14.93 -6.52
N ALA A 55 -2.63 14.30 -7.35
CA ALA A 55 -1.67 13.30 -6.90
C ALA A 55 -0.69 13.84 -5.84
N ILE A 56 -0.22 15.09 -5.99
CA ILE A 56 0.65 15.74 -5.00
C ILE A 56 -0.13 15.98 -3.69
N GLY A 57 -1.36 16.50 -3.78
CA GLY A 57 -2.21 16.75 -2.61
C GLY A 57 -2.56 15.47 -1.86
N PHE A 58 -2.98 14.44 -2.58
CA PHE A 58 -3.31 13.12 -2.05
C PHE A 58 -2.09 12.45 -1.41
N ALA A 59 -0.93 12.45 -2.08
CA ALA A 59 0.29 11.88 -1.52
C ALA A 59 0.73 12.59 -0.23
N ALA A 60 0.61 13.91 -0.19
CA ALA A 60 0.87 14.69 1.03
C ALA A 60 -0.11 14.30 2.16
N ALA A 61 -1.41 14.23 1.88
CA ALA A 61 -2.42 13.86 2.86
C ALA A 61 -2.20 12.44 3.40
N VAL A 62 -2.01 11.45 2.53
CA VAL A 62 -1.77 10.05 2.94
C VAL A 62 -0.50 9.92 3.77
N THR A 63 0.60 10.56 3.33
CA THR A 63 1.88 10.50 4.04
C THR A 63 1.77 11.08 5.45
N ALA A 64 1.10 12.23 5.58
CA ALA A 64 0.83 12.86 6.87
C ALA A 64 -0.08 11.99 7.75
N SER A 65 -1.14 11.41 7.17
CA SER A 65 -2.12 10.59 7.87
C SER A 65 -1.46 9.45 8.65
N PHE A 66 -0.65 8.64 7.97
CA PHE A 66 0.07 7.53 8.60
C PHE A 66 1.03 8.01 9.70
N SER A 67 1.72 9.13 9.48
CA SER A 67 2.66 9.69 10.46
C SER A 67 1.96 10.21 11.71
N ILE A 68 0.85 10.94 11.56
CA ILE A 68 0.02 11.45 12.64
C ILE A 68 -0.54 10.28 13.45
N LEU A 69 -1.08 9.26 12.77
CA LEU A 69 -1.73 8.12 13.40
C LEU A 69 -0.77 7.29 14.23
N ALA A 70 0.41 7.01 13.67
CA ALA A 70 1.45 6.27 14.36
C ALA A 70 2.01 7.05 15.57
N LYS A 71 2.05 8.39 15.49
CA LYS A 71 2.44 9.24 16.63
C LYS A 71 1.36 9.34 17.70
N ALA A 72 0.09 9.39 17.31
CA ALA A 72 -1.06 9.47 18.22
C ALA A 72 -1.30 8.14 18.97
N PHE A 73 -1.04 7.01 18.32
CA PHE A 73 -1.30 5.67 18.86
C PHE A 73 -0.05 4.76 18.79
N PRO A 74 1.03 5.08 19.51
CA PRO A 74 2.32 4.38 19.37
C PRO A 74 2.26 2.90 19.75
N ASN A 75 1.33 2.50 20.63
CA ASN A 75 1.18 1.11 21.07
C ASN A 75 0.25 0.28 20.17
N ASN A 76 -0.61 0.93 19.37
CA ASN A 76 -1.66 0.27 18.60
C ASN A 76 -1.59 0.64 17.10
N ILE A 77 -0.38 0.85 16.57
CA ILE A 77 -0.17 1.36 15.21
C ILE A 77 -0.88 0.46 14.18
N ALA A 78 -0.75 -0.86 14.29
CA ALA A 78 -1.33 -1.76 13.29
C ALA A 78 -2.88 -1.76 13.32
N THR A 79 -3.48 -1.64 14.50
CA THR A 79 -4.93 -1.57 14.69
C THR A 79 -5.52 -0.32 14.05
N VAL A 80 -4.88 0.84 14.28
CA VAL A 80 -5.40 2.09 13.73
C VAL A 80 -5.16 2.17 12.22
N MET A 81 -4.02 1.66 11.72
CA MET A 81 -3.79 1.49 10.28
C MET A 81 -4.81 0.52 9.67
N GLY A 82 -5.10 -0.60 10.33
CA GLY A 82 -6.14 -1.54 9.89
C GLY A 82 -7.52 -0.89 9.81
N SER A 83 -7.86 -0.02 10.76
CA SER A 83 -9.12 0.74 10.73
C SER A 83 -9.15 1.75 9.58
N LEU A 84 -8.04 2.45 9.33
CA LEU A 84 -7.91 3.36 8.19
C LEU A 84 -8.10 2.61 6.85
N GLU A 85 -7.49 1.43 6.74
CA GLU A 85 -7.62 0.58 5.56
C GLU A 85 -9.02 -0.03 5.38
N THR A 86 -9.77 -0.27 6.46
CA THR A 86 -11.20 -0.59 6.37
C THR A 86 -11.96 0.52 5.66
N PHE A 87 -11.71 1.79 6.00
CA PHE A 87 -12.36 2.92 5.34
C PHE A 87 -11.91 3.06 3.88
N THR A 88 -10.64 2.77 3.56
CA THR A 88 -10.16 2.67 2.18
C THR A 88 -10.96 1.62 1.41
N GLY A 89 -11.10 0.41 1.98
CA GLY A 89 -11.86 -0.67 1.36
C GLY A 89 -13.35 -0.33 1.19
N LEU A 90 -14.00 0.26 2.19
CA LEU A 90 -15.38 0.75 2.09
C LEU A 90 -15.53 1.85 1.02
N GLY A 91 -14.53 2.71 0.87
CA GLY A 91 -14.49 3.71 -0.20
C GLY A 91 -14.44 3.07 -1.59
N LEU A 92 -13.65 2.01 -1.77
CA LEU A 92 -13.62 1.24 -3.02
C LEU A 92 -14.95 0.53 -3.30
N VAL A 93 -15.66 0.08 -2.26
CA VAL A 93 -16.97 -0.55 -2.37
C VAL A 93 -18.07 0.44 -2.76
N LEU A 94 -18.16 1.55 -2.01
CA LEU A 94 -19.27 2.51 -2.13
C LEU A 94 -19.03 3.56 -3.21
N GLY A 95 -17.78 3.80 -3.58
CA GLY A 95 -17.39 4.82 -4.56
C GLY A 95 -18.06 4.66 -5.92
N PRO A 96 -17.90 3.52 -6.63
CA PRO A 96 -18.48 3.35 -7.96
C PRO A 96 -20.02 3.41 -7.99
N PRO A 97 -20.77 2.76 -7.07
CA PRO A 97 -22.23 2.89 -7.04
C PRO A 97 -22.71 4.33 -6.77
N ILE A 98 -22.12 5.03 -5.79
CA ILE A 98 -22.52 6.40 -5.45
C ILE A 98 -22.16 7.35 -6.60
N GLY A 99 -20.94 7.23 -7.14
CA GLY A 99 -20.48 8.04 -8.27
C GLY A 99 -21.30 7.78 -9.53
N GLY A 100 -21.62 6.52 -9.83
CA GLY A 100 -22.47 6.13 -10.96
C GLY A 100 -23.90 6.65 -10.84
N PHE A 101 -24.49 6.60 -9.64
CA PHE A 101 -25.81 7.17 -9.38
C PHE A 101 -25.85 8.69 -9.58
N LEU A 102 -24.87 9.41 -9.02
CA LEU A 102 -24.74 10.85 -9.20
C LEU A 102 -24.54 11.23 -10.67
N PHE A 103 -23.72 10.44 -11.38
CA PHE A 103 -23.46 10.62 -12.81
C PHE A 103 -24.73 10.44 -13.65
N GLN A 104 -25.49 9.37 -13.42
CA GLN A 104 -26.70 9.06 -14.18
C GLN A 104 -27.84 10.04 -13.90
N SER A 105 -27.95 10.51 -12.65
CA SER A 105 -29.07 11.36 -12.22
C SER A 105 -28.84 12.84 -12.52
N PHE A 106 -27.59 13.32 -12.43
CA PHE A 106 -27.28 14.75 -12.49
C PHE A 106 -26.19 15.12 -13.49
N GLY A 107 -25.63 14.16 -14.22
CA GLY A 107 -24.62 14.37 -15.26
C GLY A 107 -23.18 14.29 -14.76
N TYR A 108 -22.25 14.54 -15.69
CA TYR A 108 -20.81 14.33 -15.50
C TYR A 108 -20.17 15.16 -14.38
N GLU A 109 -20.54 16.43 -14.25
CA GLU A 109 -19.86 17.37 -13.34
C GLU A 109 -20.13 17.02 -11.85
N VAL A 110 -21.31 16.48 -11.54
CA VAL A 110 -21.84 16.40 -10.17
C VAL A 110 -21.08 15.44 -9.24
N PRO A 111 -20.69 14.21 -9.64
CA PRO A 111 -19.88 13.34 -8.78
C PRO A 111 -18.61 14.01 -8.26
N PHE A 112 -17.91 14.76 -9.11
CA PHE A 112 -16.67 15.45 -8.76
C PHE A 112 -16.92 16.66 -7.86
N ILE A 113 -17.95 17.46 -8.15
CA ILE A 113 -18.30 18.62 -7.32
C ILE A 113 -18.71 18.16 -5.91
N VAL A 114 -19.57 17.14 -5.81
CA VAL A 114 -20.03 16.60 -4.52
C VAL A 114 -18.85 16.05 -3.72
N LEU A 115 -17.98 15.23 -4.34
CA LEU A 115 -16.81 14.67 -3.67
C LEU A 115 -15.85 15.77 -3.20
N GLY A 116 -15.52 16.73 -4.07
CA GLY A 116 -14.63 17.83 -3.74
C GLY A 116 -15.19 18.72 -2.62
N CYS A 117 -16.50 19.02 -2.63
CA CYS A 117 -17.16 19.75 -1.54
C CYS A 117 -17.11 18.99 -0.21
N ILE A 118 -17.35 17.68 -0.21
CA ILE A 118 -17.22 16.84 0.99
C ILE A 118 -15.80 16.92 1.55
N VAL A 119 -14.78 16.76 0.70
CA VAL A 119 -13.36 16.86 1.09
C VAL A 119 -13.06 18.23 1.68
N LEU A 120 -13.54 19.31 1.06
CA LEU A 120 -13.35 20.69 1.55
C LEU A 120 -14.06 20.96 2.87
N ILE A 121 -15.25 20.41 3.10
CA ILE A 121 -15.97 20.51 4.39
C ILE A 121 -15.21 19.78 5.50
N LEU A 122 -14.51 18.69 5.18
CA LEU A 122 -13.68 17.96 6.13
C LEU A 122 -12.38 18.71 6.50
N VAL A 123 -11.93 19.69 5.71
CA VAL A 123 -10.73 20.49 6.00
C VAL A 123 -10.83 21.24 7.33
N PRO A 124 -11.84 22.10 7.61
CA PRO A 124 -11.96 22.81 8.89
C PRO A 124 -12.17 21.84 10.06
N LEU A 125 -12.91 20.74 9.85
CA LEU A 125 -13.12 19.71 10.86
C LEU A 125 -11.78 19.07 11.28
N ASN A 126 -10.97 18.66 10.31
CA ASN A 126 -9.63 18.11 10.57
C ASN A 126 -8.68 19.15 11.15
N MET A 127 -8.83 20.43 10.80
CA MET A 127 -8.05 21.51 11.39
C MET A 127 -8.39 21.71 12.88
N TYR A 128 -9.62 21.44 13.31
CA TYR A 128 -10.02 21.44 14.72
C TYR A 128 -9.61 20.17 15.47
N LEU A 129 -9.87 19.00 14.90
CA LEU A 129 -9.67 17.70 15.55
C LEU A 129 -8.20 17.28 15.64
N LEU A 130 -7.38 17.57 14.63
CA LEU A 130 -6.03 17.01 14.57
C LEU A 130 -5.09 17.68 15.59
N PRO A 131 -4.33 16.89 16.37
CA PRO A 131 -3.32 17.43 17.28
C PRO A 131 -2.19 18.11 16.50
N LYS A 132 -1.59 19.13 17.12
CA LYS A 132 -0.36 19.77 16.61
C LYS A 132 0.83 18.98 17.12
N TYR A 133 1.61 18.42 16.21
CA TYR A 133 2.89 17.79 16.52
C TYR A 133 4.00 18.65 15.94
N ASP A 134 4.85 19.18 16.81
CA ASP A 134 6.05 19.90 16.38
C ASP A 134 7.05 18.88 15.85
N ALA A 135 7.55 19.15 14.64
CA ALA A 135 8.58 18.35 14.04
C ALA A 135 9.94 18.90 14.51
N ILE A 136 10.61 18.15 15.37
CA ILE A 136 12.03 18.41 15.66
C ILE A 136 12.81 17.90 14.45
N ALA A 137 13.63 18.77 13.86
CA ALA A 137 14.44 18.41 12.71
C ALA A 137 15.59 17.50 13.11
N THR A 138 15.38 16.18 13.07
CA THR A 138 16.44 15.20 13.26
C THR A 138 17.25 15.02 11.97
N LYS A 139 18.56 14.80 12.09
CA LYS A 139 19.50 14.47 10.98
C LYS A 139 19.27 13.06 10.40
N GLU A 140 18.05 12.55 10.41
CA GLU A 140 17.78 11.22 9.87
C GLU A 140 17.93 11.24 8.35
N SER A 141 18.80 10.38 7.84
CA SER A 141 19.07 10.28 6.41
C SER A 141 18.11 9.30 5.77
N PHE A 142 17.32 9.77 4.80
CA PHE A 142 16.47 8.92 3.95
C PHE A 142 17.26 7.77 3.30
N TRP A 143 18.50 8.05 2.88
CA TRP A 143 19.38 7.04 2.28
C TRP A 143 19.73 5.93 3.25
N MET A 144 19.95 6.26 4.52
CA MET A 144 20.24 5.26 5.55
C MET A 144 19.08 4.27 5.71
N LEU A 145 17.84 4.77 5.65
CA LEU A 145 16.63 3.93 5.73
C LEU A 145 16.53 2.97 4.54
N VAL A 146 16.73 3.47 3.32
CA VAL A 146 16.62 2.66 2.09
C VAL A 146 17.78 1.68 1.94
N THR A 147 18.95 1.95 2.53
CA THR A 147 20.07 1.00 2.54
C THR A 147 19.89 -0.18 3.49
N LEU A 148 18.90 -0.16 4.39
CA LEU A 148 18.64 -1.28 5.30
C LEU A 148 18.07 -2.48 4.51
N PRO A 149 18.73 -3.66 4.56
CA PRO A 149 18.30 -4.83 3.78
C PRO A 149 16.84 -5.23 4.05
N LYS A 150 16.42 -5.19 5.32
CA LYS A 150 15.03 -5.49 5.71
C LYS A 150 14.03 -4.51 5.10
N VAL A 151 14.37 -3.22 5.03
CA VAL A 151 13.51 -2.20 4.41
C VAL A 151 13.39 -2.42 2.90
N VAL A 152 14.46 -2.83 2.23
CA VAL A 152 14.43 -3.16 0.79
C VAL A 152 13.45 -4.30 0.51
N PHE A 153 13.48 -5.39 1.28
CA PHE A 153 12.53 -6.49 1.12
C PHE A 153 11.08 -6.06 1.40
N LEU A 154 10.86 -5.25 2.44
CA LEU A 154 9.53 -4.68 2.75
C LEU A 154 9.03 -3.75 1.62
N CYS A 155 9.92 -2.94 1.04
CA CYS A 155 9.60 -2.09 -0.11
C CYS A 155 9.20 -2.94 -1.33
N PHE A 156 9.92 -4.03 -1.59
CA PHE A 156 9.60 -4.96 -2.66
C PHE A 156 8.24 -5.63 -2.46
N THR A 157 7.90 -6.05 -1.24
CA THR A 157 6.56 -6.55 -0.89
C THR A 157 5.48 -5.49 -1.09
N ARG A 158 5.71 -4.23 -0.66
CA ARG A 158 4.74 -3.13 -0.84
C ARG A 158 4.49 -2.85 -2.33
N PHE A 159 5.56 -2.80 -3.10
CA PHE A 159 5.52 -2.64 -4.55
C PHE A 159 4.73 -3.76 -5.21
N SER A 160 5.02 -5.03 -4.86
CA SER A 160 4.32 -6.20 -5.40
C SER A 160 2.83 -6.15 -5.09
N LEU A 161 2.43 -5.80 -3.86
CA LEU A 161 1.03 -5.69 -3.47
C LEU A 161 0.29 -4.67 -4.34
N SER A 162 0.88 -3.48 -4.50
CA SER A 162 0.25 -2.42 -5.29
C SER A 162 0.21 -2.76 -6.78
N ALA A 163 1.25 -3.41 -7.32
CA ALA A 163 1.26 -3.89 -8.69
C ALA A 163 0.18 -4.94 -8.95
N CYS A 164 -0.04 -5.88 -8.01
CA CYS A 164 -1.12 -6.86 -8.10
C CYS A 164 -2.49 -6.20 -8.08
N LEU A 165 -2.71 -5.19 -7.22
CA LEU A 165 -3.97 -4.46 -7.18
C LEU A 165 -4.21 -3.70 -8.49
N GLY A 166 -3.23 -2.90 -8.94
CA GLY A 166 -3.34 -2.13 -10.17
C GLY A 166 -3.44 -2.98 -11.44
N PHE A 167 -2.89 -4.20 -11.43
CA PHE A 167 -3.09 -5.17 -12.51
C PHE A 167 -4.57 -5.50 -12.70
N LEU A 168 -5.34 -5.68 -11.62
CA LEU A 168 -6.74 -6.11 -11.69
C LEU A 168 -7.66 -5.04 -12.27
N ASP A 169 -7.36 -3.75 -12.08
CA ASP A 169 -8.23 -2.64 -12.50
C ASP A 169 -8.62 -2.72 -14.00
N PRO A 170 -7.67 -2.76 -14.96
CA PRO A 170 -8.01 -2.86 -16.38
C PRO A 170 -8.24 -4.30 -16.85
N THR A 171 -7.58 -5.30 -16.25
CA THR A 171 -7.55 -6.67 -16.82
C THR A 171 -8.74 -7.51 -16.39
N MET A 172 -9.20 -7.36 -15.14
CA MET A 172 -10.30 -8.17 -14.61
C MET A 172 -11.61 -7.82 -15.28
N SER A 173 -11.89 -6.54 -15.47
CA SER A 173 -13.12 -6.08 -16.13
C SER A 173 -13.23 -6.63 -17.55
N LEU A 174 -12.13 -6.60 -18.31
CA LEU A 174 -12.06 -7.18 -19.65
C LEU A 174 -12.25 -8.71 -19.63
N PHE A 175 -11.52 -9.41 -18.77
CA PHE A 175 -11.60 -10.87 -18.66
C PHE A 175 -13.01 -11.37 -18.30
N VAL A 176 -13.67 -10.69 -17.35
CA VAL A 176 -15.02 -11.04 -16.92
C VAL A 176 -16.04 -10.79 -18.02
N SER A 177 -15.89 -9.69 -18.76
CA SER A 177 -16.78 -9.35 -19.88
C SER A 177 -16.61 -10.31 -21.06
N GLU A 178 -15.38 -10.60 -21.47
CA GLU A 178 -15.11 -11.44 -22.64
C GLU A 178 -15.39 -12.93 -22.38
N LYS A 179 -14.94 -13.46 -21.24
CA LYS A 179 -15.02 -14.91 -20.94
C LYS A 179 -16.39 -15.33 -20.41
N PHE A 180 -16.97 -14.54 -19.52
CA PHE A 180 -18.25 -14.88 -18.86
C PHE A 180 -19.46 -14.16 -19.46
N LYS A 181 -19.27 -13.23 -20.40
CA LYS A 181 -20.34 -12.45 -21.05
C LYS A 181 -21.30 -11.80 -20.04
N LEU A 182 -20.76 -11.41 -18.89
CA LEU A 182 -21.54 -10.86 -17.79
C LEU A 182 -21.86 -9.37 -18.02
N PRO A 183 -23.09 -8.91 -17.68
CA PRO A 183 -23.43 -7.50 -17.67
C PRO A 183 -22.52 -6.69 -16.73
N ALA A 184 -22.30 -5.41 -17.03
CA ALA A 184 -21.41 -4.52 -16.26
C ALA A 184 -21.71 -4.46 -14.75
N GLY A 185 -22.98 -4.62 -14.34
CA GLY A 185 -23.37 -4.66 -12.92
C GLY A 185 -22.73 -5.83 -12.14
N TYR A 186 -22.50 -6.98 -12.78
CA TYR A 186 -21.85 -8.13 -12.14
C TYR A 186 -20.33 -7.94 -11.98
N VAL A 187 -19.69 -7.16 -12.86
CA VAL A 187 -18.26 -6.82 -12.72
C VAL A 187 -18.03 -6.05 -11.42
N GLY A 188 -18.92 -5.10 -11.10
CA GLY A 188 -18.90 -4.38 -9.83
C GLY A 188 -19.06 -5.30 -8.61
N LEU A 189 -19.94 -6.31 -8.68
CA LEU A 189 -20.11 -7.33 -7.63
C LEU A 189 -18.86 -8.21 -7.44
N VAL A 190 -18.09 -8.44 -8.50
CA VAL A 190 -16.83 -9.19 -8.44
C VAL A 190 -15.73 -8.35 -7.77
N PHE A 191 -15.60 -7.07 -8.11
CA PHE A 191 -14.73 -6.12 -7.39
C PHE A 191 -15.13 -5.95 -5.92
N LEU A 192 -16.44 -5.97 -5.64
CA LEU A 192 -16.99 -5.89 -4.28
C LEU A 192 -16.47 -7.03 -3.40
N ALA A 193 -16.33 -8.25 -3.94
CA ALA A 193 -15.83 -9.40 -3.18
C ALA A 193 -14.39 -9.17 -2.68
N LEU A 194 -13.53 -8.58 -3.52
CA LEU A 194 -12.16 -8.20 -3.13
C LEU A 194 -12.17 -7.15 -2.02
N ALA A 195 -12.89 -6.05 -2.25
CA ALA A 195 -12.86 -4.89 -1.36
C ALA A 195 -13.55 -5.16 -0.01
N LEU A 196 -14.64 -5.95 0.03
CA LEU A 196 -15.27 -6.38 1.27
C LEU A 196 -14.36 -7.31 2.08
N SER A 197 -13.72 -8.29 1.43
CA SER A 197 -12.82 -9.23 2.10
C SER A 197 -11.61 -8.50 2.71
N TYR A 198 -11.08 -7.51 1.99
CA TYR A 198 -10.07 -6.61 2.51
C TYR A 198 -10.57 -5.79 3.71
N SER A 199 -11.74 -5.16 3.58
CA SER A 199 -12.31 -4.29 4.62
C SER A 199 -12.59 -5.06 5.92
N LEU A 200 -13.11 -6.28 5.83
CA LEU A 200 -13.44 -7.12 6.98
C LEU A 200 -12.20 -7.74 7.65
N SER A 201 -11.20 -8.13 6.86
CA SER A 201 -9.96 -8.70 7.39
C SER A 201 -9.06 -7.66 8.04
N SER A 202 -9.14 -6.40 7.60
CA SER A 202 -8.24 -5.34 8.05
C SER A 202 -8.24 -5.06 9.57
N PRO A 203 -9.39 -4.86 10.26
CA PRO A 203 -9.37 -4.58 11.69
C PRO A 203 -8.94 -5.81 12.50
N LEU A 204 -9.32 -7.01 12.06
CA LEU A 204 -8.95 -8.28 12.72
C LEU A 204 -7.43 -8.48 12.69
N LEU A 205 -6.82 -8.27 11.53
CA LEU A 205 -5.37 -8.41 11.33
C LEU A 205 -4.60 -7.28 12.01
N GLY A 206 -5.16 -6.07 12.09
CA GLY A 206 -4.60 -4.96 12.87
C GLY A 206 -4.51 -5.29 14.36
N LEU A 207 -5.60 -5.75 14.97
CA LEU A 207 -5.64 -6.17 16.37
C LEU A 207 -4.68 -7.33 16.64
N LEU A 208 -4.63 -8.30 15.73
CA LEU A 208 -3.75 -9.46 15.83
C LEU A 208 -2.27 -9.05 15.76
N SER A 209 -1.93 -8.13 14.85
CA SER A 209 -0.59 -7.60 14.64
C SER A 209 -0.08 -6.83 15.86
N ASP A 210 -0.93 -6.07 16.55
CA ASP A 210 -0.53 -5.36 17.78
C ASP A 210 -0.41 -6.28 18.99
N LYS A 211 -1.34 -7.24 19.18
CA LYS A 211 -1.27 -8.19 20.30
C LYS A 211 -0.08 -9.15 20.20
N MET A 212 0.31 -9.53 18.98
CA MET A 212 1.39 -10.49 18.74
C MET A 212 2.44 -9.94 17.75
N PRO A 213 3.39 -9.10 18.21
CA PRO A 213 4.41 -8.50 17.35
C PRO A 213 5.27 -9.53 16.61
N ARG A 214 5.52 -10.70 17.21
CA ARG A 214 6.27 -11.81 16.58
C ARG A 214 5.53 -12.40 15.37
N LEU A 215 4.20 -12.31 15.35
CA LEU A 215 3.38 -12.84 14.27
C LEU A 215 3.42 -11.96 13.02
N ARG A 216 3.72 -10.65 13.17
CA ARG A 216 3.82 -9.69 12.05
C ARG A 216 4.68 -10.21 10.91
N LYS A 217 5.89 -10.69 11.23
CA LYS A 217 6.83 -11.26 10.26
C LYS A 217 6.20 -12.39 9.44
N TRP A 218 5.49 -13.29 10.11
CA TRP A 218 4.84 -14.44 9.47
C TRP A 218 3.59 -14.05 8.68
N LEU A 219 2.83 -13.05 9.13
CA LEU A 219 1.69 -12.51 8.37
C LEU A 219 2.15 -11.98 7.00
N LEU A 220 3.27 -11.25 6.94
CA LEU A 220 3.82 -10.80 5.65
C LEU A 220 4.20 -11.97 4.73
N VAL A 221 4.86 -13.00 5.28
CA VAL A 221 5.29 -14.17 4.50
C VAL A 221 4.09 -14.94 3.98
N PHE A 222 3.17 -15.33 4.87
CA PHE A 222 1.96 -16.05 4.48
C PHE A 222 1.10 -15.22 3.53
N GLY A 223 1.04 -13.90 3.71
CA GLY A 223 0.23 -13.01 2.86
C GLY A 223 0.79 -12.91 1.46
N GLY A 224 2.12 -12.83 1.31
CA GLY A 224 2.79 -12.89 0.01
C GLY A 224 2.58 -14.23 -0.71
N LEU A 225 2.73 -15.35 0.01
CA LEU A 225 2.49 -16.69 -0.55
C LEU A 225 1.04 -16.90 -0.95
N LEU A 226 0.09 -16.45 -0.13
CA LEU A 226 -1.33 -16.57 -0.41
C LEU A 226 -1.76 -15.67 -1.56
N THR A 227 -1.16 -14.48 -1.69
CA THR A 227 -1.32 -13.62 -2.88
C THR A 227 -0.83 -14.32 -4.15
N ALA A 228 0.33 -14.98 -4.11
CA ALA A 228 0.82 -15.73 -5.25
C ALA A 228 -0.12 -16.88 -5.64
N LEU A 229 -0.61 -17.63 -4.64
CA LEU A 229 -1.58 -18.70 -4.85
C LEU A 229 -2.87 -18.16 -5.48
N SER A 230 -3.41 -17.07 -4.94
CA SER A 230 -4.60 -16.41 -5.51
C SER A 230 -4.40 -16.08 -6.98
N PHE A 231 -3.28 -15.45 -7.36
CA PHE A 231 -3.03 -15.04 -8.75
C PHE A 231 -2.78 -16.21 -9.71
N PHE A 232 -2.11 -17.27 -9.27
CA PHE A 232 -1.92 -18.49 -10.08
C PHE A 232 -3.22 -19.24 -10.38
N LEU A 233 -4.22 -19.13 -9.48
CA LEU A 233 -5.53 -19.73 -9.68
C LEU A 233 -6.59 -18.74 -10.20
N LEU A 234 -6.30 -17.43 -10.21
CA LEU A 234 -7.22 -16.37 -10.67
C LEU A 234 -7.47 -16.50 -12.18
N GLY A 235 -6.40 -16.53 -12.97
CA GLY A 235 -6.41 -17.10 -14.31
C GLY A 235 -5.68 -18.43 -14.18
N PRO A 236 -6.37 -19.58 -14.13
CA PRO A 236 -5.73 -20.86 -13.87
C PRO A 236 -4.54 -21.00 -14.81
N ALA A 237 -3.34 -21.13 -14.25
CA ALA A 237 -2.14 -21.17 -15.07
C ALA A 237 -2.38 -22.20 -16.19
N PRO A 238 -2.07 -21.91 -17.47
CA PRO A 238 -2.37 -22.81 -18.58
C PRO A 238 -1.76 -24.21 -18.41
N ILE A 239 -0.75 -24.31 -17.54
CA ILE A 239 -0.07 -25.53 -17.10
C ILE A 239 -1.00 -26.44 -16.27
N LEU A 240 -1.91 -25.88 -15.46
CA LEU A 240 -2.80 -26.61 -14.56
C LEU A 240 -4.04 -27.20 -15.26
N HIS A 241 -4.36 -26.82 -16.50
CA HIS A 241 -5.50 -27.35 -17.28
C HIS A 241 -6.86 -27.32 -16.55
N ILE A 242 -7.09 -26.34 -15.67
CA ILE A 242 -8.36 -26.17 -14.95
C ILE A 242 -9.24 -25.17 -15.72
N GLU A 243 -10.48 -25.55 -16.05
CA GLU A 243 -11.46 -24.63 -16.65
C GLU A 243 -11.80 -23.49 -15.68
N SER A 244 -11.73 -22.25 -16.15
CA SER A 244 -12.07 -21.07 -15.32
C SER A 244 -13.58 -21.02 -15.07
N LYS A 245 -13.99 -21.33 -13.84
CA LYS A 245 -15.37 -21.15 -13.37
C LYS A 245 -15.49 -19.84 -12.58
N LEU A 246 -16.62 -19.15 -12.73
CA LEU A 246 -16.87 -17.87 -12.07
C LEU A 246 -16.73 -17.94 -10.53
N TRP A 247 -17.21 -19.02 -9.90
CA TRP A 247 -17.11 -19.17 -8.45
C TRP A 247 -15.66 -19.30 -7.97
N MET A 248 -14.81 -19.98 -8.73
CA MET A 248 -13.38 -20.09 -8.44
C MET A 248 -12.69 -18.73 -8.55
N PHE A 249 -13.05 -17.94 -9.57
CA PHE A 249 -12.55 -16.58 -9.75
C PHE A 249 -12.90 -15.67 -8.55
N VAL A 250 -14.16 -15.66 -8.14
CA VAL A 250 -14.64 -14.89 -6.98
C VAL A 250 -13.97 -15.37 -5.69
N LEU A 251 -13.82 -16.68 -5.50
CA LEU A 251 -13.14 -17.24 -4.34
C LEU A 251 -11.67 -16.79 -4.26
N MET A 252 -10.95 -16.78 -5.38
CA MET A 252 -9.56 -16.32 -5.43
C MET A 252 -9.42 -14.82 -5.17
N LEU A 253 -10.40 -14.00 -5.57
CA LEU A 253 -10.46 -12.57 -5.23
C LEU A 253 -10.71 -12.32 -3.74
N VAL A 254 -11.62 -13.10 -3.13
CA VAL A 254 -11.85 -13.06 -1.68
C VAL A 254 -10.56 -13.41 -0.94
N LEU A 255 -9.90 -14.49 -1.38
CA LEU A 255 -8.63 -14.93 -0.82
C LEU A 255 -7.52 -13.88 -1.01
N TYR A 256 -7.49 -13.21 -2.17
CA TYR A 256 -6.56 -12.13 -2.43
C TYR A 256 -6.84 -10.93 -1.52
N GLY A 257 -8.09 -10.52 -1.34
CA GLY A 257 -8.46 -9.42 -0.44
C GLY A 257 -8.04 -9.67 1.01
N PHE A 258 -8.19 -10.91 1.48
CA PHE A 258 -7.69 -11.34 2.79
C PHE A 258 -6.14 -11.30 2.87
N SER A 259 -5.47 -11.83 1.85
CA SER A 259 -4.00 -11.83 1.74
C SER A 259 -3.40 -10.42 1.69
N PHE A 260 -4.12 -9.53 1.02
CA PHE A 260 -3.77 -8.14 0.87
C PHE A 260 -3.78 -7.43 2.22
N GLY A 261 -4.82 -7.61 3.03
CA GLY A 261 -4.87 -7.13 4.41
C GLY A 261 -3.72 -7.69 5.26
N MET A 262 -3.44 -8.99 5.11
CA MET A 262 -2.41 -9.69 5.89
C MET A 262 -0.99 -9.19 5.63
N SER A 263 -0.72 -8.69 4.43
CA SER A 263 0.58 -8.12 4.08
C SER A 263 0.63 -6.60 4.27
N CYS A 264 -0.45 -5.88 3.93
CA CYS A 264 -0.52 -4.42 3.94
C CYS A 264 -0.37 -3.83 5.35
N ILE A 265 -1.10 -4.38 6.32
CA ILE A 265 -1.25 -3.82 7.67
C ILE A 265 0.02 -3.94 8.52
N PRO A 266 0.65 -5.13 8.65
CA PRO A 266 1.87 -5.26 9.45
C PRO A 266 3.11 -4.64 8.79
N LEU A 267 3.07 -4.30 7.50
CA LEU A 267 4.22 -3.76 6.76
C LEU A 267 4.73 -2.43 7.33
N PHE A 268 3.82 -1.49 7.61
CA PHE A 268 4.21 -0.18 8.13
C PHE A 268 4.81 -0.28 9.56
N PRO A 269 4.19 -0.96 10.54
CA PRO A 269 4.80 -1.20 11.85
C PRO A 269 6.14 -1.95 11.77
N GLU A 270 6.28 -2.93 10.88
CA GLU A 270 7.52 -3.72 10.76
C GLU A 270 8.67 -2.89 10.17
N MET A 271 8.38 -2.03 9.19
CA MET A 271 9.34 -1.08 8.63
C MET A 271 9.77 -0.05 9.69
N LEU A 272 8.81 0.40 10.51
CA LEU A 272 9.08 1.32 11.59
C LEU A 272 9.93 0.69 12.70
N SER A 273 9.62 -0.55 13.11
CA SER A 273 10.44 -1.30 14.06
C SER A 273 11.86 -1.51 13.53
N CYS A 274 12.03 -1.78 12.24
CA CYS A 274 13.35 -1.88 11.62
C CYS A 274 14.13 -0.54 11.69
N ALA A 275 13.47 0.58 11.45
CA ALA A 275 14.11 1.90 11.54
C ALA A 275 14.61 2.15 12.97
N TYR A 276 13.77 1.93 13.98
CA TYR A 276 14.15 2.15 15.38
C TYR A 276 15.26 1.21 15.86
N GLU A 277 15.26 -0.06 15.44
CA GLU A 277 16.35 -1.01 15.75
C GLU A 277 17.71 -0.57 15.17
N ASN A 278 17.72 0.26 14.11
CA ASN A 278 18.94 0.75 13.44
C ASN A 278 19.30 2.21 13.82
N GLY A 279 18.80 2.69 14.97
CA GLY A 279 19.22 3.96 15.56
C GLY A 279 18.47 5.20 15.09
N PHE A 280 17.32 5.05 14.43
CA PHE A 280 16.40 6.16 14.17
C PHE A 280 15.70 6.59 15.48
N GLU A 281 15.57 7.89 15.69
CA GLU A 281 14.87 8.45 16.84
C GLU A 281 13.35 8.21 16.70
N GLN A 282 12.66 8.05 17.84
CA GLN A 282 11.19 7.92 17.87
C GLN A 282 10.49 9.28 17.66
N GLY A 283 10.75 9.87 16.49
CA GLY A 283 10.29 11.18 16.07
C GLY A 283 9.27 11.13 14.95
N LEU A 284 8.68 12.30 14.68
CA LEU A 284 7.81 12.50 13.51
C LEU A 284 8.59 12.40 12.18
N SER A 285 9.92 12.60 12.23
CA SER A 285 10.82 12.42 11.08
C SER A 285 10.84 10.98 10.60
N ALA A 286 11.12 10.01 11.48
CA ALA A 286 11.22 8.60 11.13
C ALA A 286 9.88 8.07 10.58
N LEU A 287 8.80 8.47 11.24
CA LEU A 287 7.43 8.18 10.79
C LEU A 287 7.15 8.74 9.40
N GLY A 288 7.53 10.00 9.15
CA GLY A 288 7.39 10.64 7.84
C GLY A 288 8.23 9.97 6.75
N LEU A 289 9.46 9.56 7.06
CA LEU A 289 10.34 8.86 6.12
C LEU A 289 9.78 7.48 5.74
N VAL A 290 9.36 6.69 6.74
CA VAL A 290 8.76 5.36 6.53
C VAL A 290 7.44 5.46 5.77
N SER A 291 6.59 6.42 6.14
CA SER A 291 5.33 6.71 5.45
C SER A 291 5.54 7.12 4.01
N GLY A 292 6.45 8.07 3.75
CA GLY A 292 6.77 8.54 2.41
C GLY A 292 7.36 7.43 1.54
N LEU A 293 8.20 6.57 2.10
CA LEU A 293 8.76 5.41 1.39
C LEU A 293 7.67 4.38 1.04
N CYS A 294 6.77 4.07 1.98
CA CYS A 294 5.64 3.18 1.73
C CYS A 294 4.69 3.74 0.65
N GLY A 295 4.42 5.04 0.69
CA GLY A 295 3.63 5.75 -0.32
C GLY A 295 4.29 5.74 -1.70
N ALA A 296 5.60 6.01 -1.77
CA ALA A 296 6.35 5.97 -3.02
C ALA A 296 6.35 4.57 -3.66
N MET A 297 6.56 3.51 -2.87
CA MET A 297 6.51 2.14 -3.37
C MET A 297 5.11 1.71 -3.81
N TRP A 298 4.08 2.20 -3.12
CA TRP A 298 2.70 2.03 -3.57
C TRP A 298 2.46 2.71 -4.92
N SER A 299 2.80 3.99 -5.08
CA SER A 299 2.63 4.68 -6.36
C SER A 299 3.42 4.03 -7.49
N LEU A 300 4.64 3.54 -7.20
CA LEU A 300 5.46 2.83 -8.19
C LEU A 300 4.78 1.51 -8.63
N GLY A 301 4.23 0.74 -7.69
CA GLY A 301 3.48 -0.48 -8.01
C GLY A 301 2.21 -0.19 -8.79
N GLY A 302 1.45 0.84 -8.39
CA GLY A 302 0.24 1.29 -9.08
C GLY A 302 0.49 1.85 -10.48
N PHE A 303 1.71 2.28 -10.80
CA PHE A 303 2.11 2.64 -12.15
C PHE A 303 2.52 1.41 -12.98
N VAL A 304 3.36 0.55 -12.41
CA VAL A 304 3.91 -0.63 -13.12
C VAL A 304 2.83 -1.71 -13.33
N GLY A 305 1.93 -1.92 -12.38
CA GLY A 305 0.89 -2.95 -12.40
C GLY A 305 -0.05 -2.86 -13.60
N PRO A 306 -0.80 -1.76 -13.79
CA PRO A 306 -1.68 -1.59 -14.94
C PRO A 306 -0.92 -1.54 -16.27
N THR A 307 0.26 -0.90 -16.29
CA THR A 307 1.07 -0.74 -17.51
C THR A 307 1.58 -2.08 -18.04
N LEU A 308 2.22 -2.87 -17.17
CA LEU A 308 2.65 -4.23 -17.54
C LEU A 308 1.46 -5.17 -17.69
N GLY A 309 0.45 -5.03 -16.85
CA GLY A 309 -0.76 -5.87 -16.87
C GLY A 309 -1.53 -5.77 -18.17
N GLY A 310 -1.80 -4.55 -18.65
CA GLY A 310 -2.45 -4.32 -19.93
C GLY A 310 -1.63 -4.88 -21.10
N PHE A 311 -0.33 -4.57 -21.14
CA PHE A 311 0.56 -5.07 -22.19
C PHE A 311 0.66 -6.61 -22.23
N LEU A 312 0.81 -7.24 -21.06
CA LEU A 312 0.87 -8.70 -20.96
C LEU A 312 -0.48 -9.34 -21.32
N ASN A 313 -1.58 -8.73 -20.92
CA ASN A 313 -2.93 -9.22 -21.22
C ASN A 313 -3.22 -9.18 -22.72
N GLU A 314 -2.81 -8.12 -23.44
CA GLU A 314 -2.96 -8.03 -24.90
C GLU A 314 -2.12 -9.09 -25.66
N ARG A 315 -0.92 -9.41 -25.16
CA ARG A 315 0.02 -10.29 -25.88
C ARG A 315 -0.10 -11.76 -25.53
N LEU A 316 -0.30 -12.07 -24.26
CA LEU A 316 -0.24 -13.43 -23.71
C LEU A 316 -1.60 -13.89 -23.14
N GLY A 317 -2.58 -12.99 -23.08
CA GLY A 317 -3.86 -13.23 -22.43
C GLY A 317 -3.81 -13.12 -20.90
N PHE A 318 -4.99 -13.08 -20.30
CA PHE A 318 -5.17 -12.86 -18.86
C PHE A 318 -4.49 -13.94 -17.99
N GLU A 319 -4.53 -15.19 -18.41
CA GLU A 319 -4.02 -16.33 -17.63
C GLU A 319 -2.50 -16.27 -17.45
N TRP A 320 -1.75 -15.96 -18.51
CA TRP A 320 -0.31 -15.76 -18.44
C TRP A 320 0.05 -14.47 -17.69
N ALA A 321 -0.71 -13.39 -17.90
CA ALA A 321 -0.46 -12.13 -17.22
C ALA A 321 -0.67 -12.26 -15.70
N ALA A 322 -1.74 -12.93 -15.27
CA ALA A 322 -2.00 -13.26 -13.87
C ALA A 322 -0.93 -14.19 -13.28
N THR A 323 -0.46 -15.17 -14.06
CA THR A 323 0.62 -16.08 -13.63
C THR A 323 1.94 -15.34 -13.42
N ILE A 324 2.34 -14.46 -14.35
CA ILE A 324 3.56 -13.64 -14.21
C ILE A 324 3.46 -12.74 -12.97
N GLN A 325 2.30 -12.12 -12.75
CA GLN A 325 2.05 -11.27 -11.60
C GLN A 325 2.08 -12.07 -10.28
N GLY A 326 1.51 -13.28 -10.26
CA GLY A 326 1.58 -14.21 -9.13
C GLY A 326 3.02 -14.66 -8.83
N GLY A 327 3.83 -14.87 -9.88
CA GLY A 327 5.26 -15.16 -9.75
C GLY A 327 6.04 -14.01 -9.07
N TRP A 328 5.71 -12.76 -9.42
CA TRP A 328 6.29 -11.60 -8.76
C TRP A 328 5.94 -11.53 -7.26
N ALA A 329 4.67 -11.79 -6.94
CA ALA A 329 4.21 -11.90 -5.55
C ALA A 329 4.92 -13.03 -4.80
N LEU A 330 5.10 -14.20 -5.44
CA LEU A 330 5.79 -15.35 -4.87
C LEU A 330 7.24 -15.02 -4.54
N LEU A 331 7.97 -14.40 -5.47
CA LEU A 331 9.34 -13.95 -5.27
C LEU A 331 9.43 -13.00 -4.07
N SER A 332 8.48 -12.08 -3.93
CA SER A 332 8.46 -11.15 -2.79
C SER A 332 8.21 -11.85 -1.45
N GLY A 333 7.26 -12.80 -1.40
CA GLY A 333 6.95 -13.59 -0.21
C GLY A 333 8.08 -14.54 0.20
N LEU A 334 8.73 -15.18 -0.78
CA LEU A 334 9.89 -16.04 -0.54
C LEU A 334 11.11 -15.24 -0.10
N ALA A 335 11.40 -14.10 -0.75
CA ALA A 335 12.54 -13.27 -0.39
C ALA A 335 12.45 -12.79 1.07
N ILE A 336 11.29 -12.32 1.50
CA ILE A 336 11.09 -11.88 2.89
C ILE A 336 11.07 -13.06 3.87
N GLY A 337 10.53 -14.21 3.47
CA GLY A 337 10.57 -15.44 4.27
C GLY A 337 11.99 -15.96 4.49
N ILE A 338 12.79 -16.06 3.44
CA ILE A 338 14.20 -16.44 3.50
C ILE A 338 14.96 -15.44 4.37
N PHE A 339 14.73 -14.14 4.20
CA PHE A 339 15.37 -13.11 5.02
C PHE A 339 15.07 -13.31 6.51
N TYR A 340 13.82 -13.56 6.89
CA TYR A 340 13.46 -13.78 8.30
C TYR A 340 14.03 -15.10 8.86
N ILE A 341 14.09 -16.16 8.06
CA ILE A 341 14.71 -17.43 8.48
C ILE A 341 16.22 -17.23 8.70
N LEU A 342 16.89 -16.52 7.80
CA LEU A 342 18.32 -16.19 7.94
C LEU A 342 18.58 -15.28 9.14
N GLU A 343 17.71 -14.29 9.38
CA GLU A 343 17.78 -13.42 10.56
C GLU A 343 17.64 -14.23 11.85
N ALA A 344 16.67 -15.15 11.91
CA ALA A 344 16.46 -16.03 13.06
C ALA A 344 17.66 -16.96 13.30
N SER A 345 18.23 -17.51 12.22
CA SER A 345 19.43 -18.36 12.28
C SER A 345 20.66 -17.60 12.80
N ARG A 346 20.90 -16.38 12.30
CA ARG A 346 22.00 -15.51 12.77
C ARG A 346 21.86 -15.13 14.23
N ARG A 347 20.66 -14.74 14.69
CA ARG A 347 20.40 -14.44 16.11
C ARG A 347 20.62 -15.66 17.00
N ARG A 348 20.28 -16.87 16.53
CA ARG A 348 20.53 -18.12 17.27
C ARG A 348 22.01 -18.44 17.37
N SER A 349 22.77 -18.23 16.29
CA SER A 349 24.22 -18.41 16.27
C SER A 349 24.94 -17.41 17.17
N SER A 350 24.56 -16.13 17.17
CA SER A 350 25.17 -15.11 18.04
C SER A 350 24.91 -15.36 19.52
N LEU A 351 23.77 -15.96 19.88
CA LEU A 351 23.46 -16.37 21.26
C LEU A 351 24.26 -17.60 21.71
N GLN A 352 24.72 -18.43 20.76
CA GLN A 352 25.53 -19.62 21.05
C GLN A 352 27.03 -19.31 21.17
N THR A 353 27.50 -18.17 20.65
CA THR A 353 28.87 -17.67 20.82
C THR A 353 28.90 -16.48 21.78
N PRO A 354 29.07 -16.68 23.10
CA PRO A 354 29.18 -15.57 24.04
C PRO A 354 30.46 -14.74 23.75
N PRO A 355 30.43 -13.41 23.95
CA PRO A 355 31.50 -12.49 23.56
C PRO A 355 32.86 -12.75 24.25
N GLY A 356 32.91 -13.55 25.32
CA GLY A 356 34.16 -13.89 26.03
C GLY A 356 34.99 -15.02 25.42
N THR A 357 34.45 -15.82 24.49
CA THR A 357 35.16 -17.03 24.03
C THR A 357 36.32 -16.78 23.05
N ASN A 358 36.41 -15.59 22.44
CA ASN A 358 37.57 -15.23 21.64
C ASN A 358 38.71 -14.63 22.48
N GLU A 359 38.42 -13.83 23.51
CA GLU A 359 39.45 -13.31 24.41
C GLU A 359 40.00 -14.39 25.35
N GLU A 360 39.16 -15.29 25.88
CA GLU A 360 39.64 -16.44 26.68
C GLU A 360 40.47 -17.41 25.84
N ARG A 361 40.12 -17.63 24.57
CA ARG A 361 40.90 -18.52 23.69
C ARG A 361 42.24 -17.89 23.29
N ILE A 362 42.32 -16.57 23.15
CA ILE A 362 43.58 -15.85 22.94
C ILE A 362 44.44 -15.86 24.23
N HIS A 363 43.84 -15.69 25.40
CA HIS A 363 44.56 -15.77 26.68
C HIS A 363 45.07 -17.17 27.01
N LEU A 364 44.30 -18.22 26.69
CA LEU A 364 44.73 -19.61 26.89
C LEU A 364 45.88 -19.99 25.93
N LEU A 365 45.78 -19.60 24.65
CA LEU A 365 46.87 -19.82 23.68
C LEU A 365 48.13 -19.00 24.01
N ALA A 366 47.99 -17.83 24.62
CA ALA A 366 49.13 -17.03 25.11
C ALA A 366 49.71 -17.55 26.43
N SER A 367 49.01 -18.42 27.17
CA SER A 367 49.51 -19.08 28.38
C SER A 367 50.19 -20.42 28.11
N GLU A 368 50.01 -20.97 26.91
CA GLU A 368 50.65 -22.21 26.44
C GLU A 368 51.89 -21.96 25.56
N MET A 369 52.22 -20.71 25.25
CA MET A 369 53.52 -20.27 24.71
C MET A 369 54.38 -19.68 25.82
#